data_AF-A0A9J6BEG4-F1
#
_entry.id   AF-A0A9J6BEG4-F1
#
_cell.length_a   1.000
_cell.length_b   1.000
_cell.length_c   1.000
_cell.angle_alpha   90.00
_cell.angle_beta   90.00
_cell.angle_gamma   90.00
#
_symmetry.space_group_name_H-M   'P 1'
#
loop_
_entity.id
_entity.type
_entity.pdbx_description
1 polymer ?
#
loop_
_entity_poly.entity_id
_entity_poly.type
_entity_poly.pdbx_seq_one_letter_code
_entity_poly.pdbx_strand_id
1 'polypeptide(L)'
;MKPLNKENFLSFYLPVNSLVSYTALSINIMNPALRTRFFGSSDLTNFLLWHTVAGTGAYIYTRKHLAKIPQQKKLGYAAAGGVLFSFGSVLMWAFLKNVLPKNSGVATFVGLSTGFVVVKLTSDYLNDIDAQISEVD
;
A
#
# COMPACT_ATOMS: atom_id res chain seq x y z
N MET A 1 -14.39 0.69 -17.60
CA MET A 1 -13.20 1.52 -17.30
C MET A 1 -13.69 2.89 -16.85
N LYS A 2 -13.14 3.48 -15.77
CA LYS A 2 -13.55 4.82 -15.30
C LYS A 2 -12.96 5.92 -16.21
N PRO A 3 -13.65 7.03 -16.46
CA PRO A 3 -13.13 8.10 -17.33
C PRO A 3 -11.87 8.75 -16.74
N LEU A 4 -10.88 9.10 -17.58
CA LEU A 4 -9.65 9.78 -17.17
C LEU A 4 -9.95 11.23 -16.79
N ASN A 5 -10.29 11.46 -15.52
CA ASN A 5 -10.40 12.79 -14.90
C ASN A 5 -9.53 12.85 -13.64
N LYS A 6 -9.15 14.05 -13.17
CA LYS A 6 -8.25 14.22 -12.00
C LYS A 6 -8.72 13.43 -10.78
N GLU A 7 -10.03 13.41 -10.53
CA GLU A 7 -10.64 12.65 -9.43
C GLU A 7 -10.51 11.13 -9.62
N ASN A 8 -10.70 10.61 -10.83
CA ASN A 8 -10.56 9.18 -11.12
C ASN A 8 -9.09 8.74 -11.15
N PHE A 9 -8.17 9.63 -11.55
CA PHE A 9 -6.74 9.37 -11.47
C PHE A 9 -6.28 9.19 -10.02
N LEU A 10 -6.70 10.11 -9.13
CA LEU A 10 -6.40 10.07 -7.70
C LEU A 10 -7.11 8.94 -6.96
N SER A 11 -8.35 8.61 -7.32
CA SER A 11 -9.16 7.62 -6.60
C SER A 11 -9.08 6.19 -7.13
N PHE A 12 -8.64 5.98 -8.38
CA PHE A 12 -8.64 4.65 -9.00
C PHE A 12 -7.27 4.26 -9.56
N TYR A 13 -6.66 5.10 -10.40
CA TYR A 13 -5.40 4.73 -11.06
C TYR A 13 -4.19 4.74 -10.12
N LEU A 14 -4.08 5.77 -9.26
CA LEU A 14 -3.00 5.85 -8.27
C LEU A 14 -3.05 4.71 -7.23
N PRO A 15 -4.21 4.38 -6.63
CA PRO A 15 -4.32 3.24 -5.73
C PRO A 15 -4.03 1.90 -6.41
N VAL A 16 -4.47 1.69 -7.65
CA VAL A 16 -4.15 0.46 -8.41
C VAL A 16 -2.65 0.37 -8.69
N ASN A 17 -2.00 1.46 -9.10
CA ASN A 17 -0.55 1.51 -9.27
C ASN A 17 0.20 1.27 -7.93
N SER A 18 -0.37 1.76 -6.82
CA SER A 18 0.11 1.47 -5.47
C SER A 18 0.09 -0.02 -5.18
N LEU A 19 -1.00 -0.72 -5.48
CA LEU A 19 -1.14 -2.16 -5.26
C LEU A 19 -0.13 -2.97 -6.05
N VAL A 20 0.10 -2.62 -7.31
CA VAL A 20 1.14 -3.26 -8.14
C VAL A 20 2.52 -3.04 -7.52
N SER A 21 2.82 -1.80 -7.13
CA SER A 21 4.10 -1.44 -6.52
C SER A 21 4.32 -2.14 -5.16
N TYR A 22 3.27 -2.22 -4.35
CA TYR A 22 3.24 -2.90 -3.06
C TYR A 22 3.48 -4.41 -3.21
N THR A 23 2.85 -5.02 -4.21
CA THR A 23 3.02 -6.45 -4.52
C THR A 23 4.46 -6.74 -4.95
N ALA A 24 5.02 -5.91 -5.83
CA ALA A 24 6.42 -6.02 -6.26
C ALA A 24 7.39 -5.85 -5.07
N LEU A 25 7.09 -4.92 -4.16
CA LEU A 25 7.84 -4.72 -2.92
C LEU A 25 7.85 -5.96 -2.02
N SER A 26 6.69 -6.59 -1.84
CA SER A 26 6.57 -7.82 -1.05
C SER A 26 7.47 -8.92 -1.60
N ILE A 27 7.41 -9.16 -2.91
CA ILE A 27 8.23 -10.16 -3.59
C ILE A 27 9.71 -9.81 -3.45
N ASN A 28 10.10 -8.54 -3.65
CA ASN A 28 11.48 -8.09 -3.55
C ASN A 28 12.07 -8.31 -2.16
N ILE A 29 11.31 -8.03 -1.10
CA ILE A 29 11.78 -8.22 0.28
C ILE A 29 11.88 -9.72 0.60
N MET A 30 10.85 -10.50 0.26
CA MET A 30 10.79 -11.94 0.56
C MET A 30 11.75 -12.80 -0.26
N ASN A 31 11.99 -12.44 -1.52
CA ASN A 31 12.78 -13.24 -2.45
C ASN A 31 13.94 -12.42 -3.05
N PRO A 32 15.12 -12.42 -2.39
CA PRO A 32 16.27 -11.65 -2.85
C PRO A 32 16.88 -12.18 -4.16
N ALA A 33 16.52 -13.39 -4.63
CA ALA A 33 16.96 -13.91 -5.92
C ALA A 33 16.15 -13.32 -7.09
N LEU A 34 14.90 -12.87 -6.85
CA LEU A 34 14.12 -12.12 -7.83
C LEU A 34 14.56 -10.66 -7.91
N ARG A 35 15.13 -10.11 -6.83
CA ARG A 35 15.72 -8.76 -6.82
C ARG A 35 16.78 -8.58 -7.91
N THR A 36 17.72 -9.51 -8.03
CA THR A 36 18.80 -9.44 -9.02
C THR A 36 18.34 -9.74 -10.44
N ARG A 37 17.26 -10.52 -10.61
CA ARG A 37 16.78 -10.95 -11.93
C ARG A 37 15.75 -10.00 -12.57
N PHE A 38 14.94 -9.32 -11.76
CA PHE A 38 13.87 -8.43 -12.25
C PHE A 38 14.01 -6.98 -11.80
N PHE A 39 14.70 -6.71 -10.68
CA PHE A 39 14.63 -5.40 -10.02
C PHE A 39 15.96 -4.63 -9.90
N GLY A 40 17.08 -5.19 -10.37
CA GLY A 40 18.29 -4.48 -10.84
C GLY A 40 19.10 -3.60 -9.86
N SER A 41 18.49 -2.76 -9.04
CA SER A 41 19.18 -1.77 -8.20
C SER A 41 18.36 -1.35 -6.98
N SER A 42 19.03 -0.81 -5.96
CA SER A 42 18.39 -0.22 -4.77
C SER A 42 17.41 0.90 -5.11
N ASP A 43 17.62 1.58 -6.24
CA ASP A 43 16.80 2.69 -6.71
C ASP A 43 15.36 2.26 -7.03
N LEU A 44 15.17 1.04 -7.52
CA LEU A 44 13.84 0.53 -7.84
C LEU A 44 13.03 0.21 -6.59
N THR A 45 13.66 -0.27 -5.51
CA THR A 45 12.95 -0.51 -4.25
C THR A 45 12.46 0.82 -3.66
N ASN A 46 13.31 1.85 -3.69
CA ASN A 46 12.94 3.20 -3.25
C ASN A 46 11.83 3.78 -4.13
N PHE A 47 11.89 3.57 -5.44
CA PHE A 47 10.85 3.97 -6.37
C PHE A 47 9.51 3.29 -6.07
N LEU A 48 9.49 1.96 -5.90
CA LEU A 48 8.30 1.20 -5.52
C LEU A 48 7.74 1.66 -4.17
N LEU A 49 8.61 1.99 -3.21
CA LEU A 49 8.20 2.52 -1.91
C LEU A 49 7.53 3.88 -2.06
N TRP A 50 8.15 4.79 -2.81
CA TRP A 50 7.57 6.10 -3.08
C TRP A 50 6.21 6.01 -3.75
N HIS A 51 6.06 5.15 -4.75
CA HIS A 51 4.77 4.92 -5.40
C HIS A 51 3.72 4.32 -4.46
N THR A 52 4.13 3.41 -3.58
CA THR A 52 3.24 2.81 -2.58
C THR A 52 2.78 3.86 -1.55
N VAL A 53 3.71 4.68 -1.04
CA VAL A 53 3.41 5.75 -0.08
C VAL A 53 2.48 6.78 -0.71
N ALA A 54 2.80 7.24 -1.92
CA ALA A 54 2.02 8.26 -2.63
C ALA A 54 0.63 7.73 -3.00
N GLY A 55 0.53 6.51 -3.53
CA GLY A 55 -0.75 5.92 -3.92
C GLY A 55 -1.64 5.57 -2.73
N THR A 56 -1.08 5.04 -1.65
CA THR A 56 -1.82 4.76 -0.41
C THR A 56 -2.23 6.06 0.28
N GLY A 57 -1.35 7.06 0.32
CA GLY A 57 -1.69 8.39 0.82
C GLY A 57 -2.81 9.03 0.02
N ALA A 58 -2.77 8.96 -1.32
CA ALA A 58 -3.85 9.43 -2.18
C ALA A 58 -5.17 8.68 -1.93
N TYR A 59 -5.12 7.36 -1.72
CA TYR A 59 -6.28 6.56 -1.34
C TYR A 59 -6.90 7.07 -0.04
N ILE A 60 -6.10 7.25 1.02
CA ILE A 60 -6.56 7.78 2.31
C ILE A 60 -7.10 9.20 2.16
N TYR A 61 -6.42 10.07 1.39
CA TYR A 61 -6.85 11.44 1.14
C TYR A 61 -8.25 11.50 0.49
N THR A 62 -8.62 10.54 -0.34
CA THR A 62 -9.92 10.54 -1.03
C THR A 62 -11.07 9.94 -0.21
N ARG A 63 -10.81 9.49 1.03
CA ARG A 63 -11.84 8.87 1.89
C ARG A 63 -12.89 9.86 2.39
N LYS A 64 -14.11 9.36 2.60
CA LYS A 64 -15.28 10.18 2.98
C LYS A 64 -15.14 10.74 4.39
N HIS A 65 -14.58 9.98 5.34
CA HIS A 65 -14.36 10.41 6.71
C HIS A 65 -13.43 11.62 6.83
N LEU A 66 -12.61 11.90 5.82
CA LEU A 66 -11.74 13.07 5.77
C LEU A 66 -12.32 14.22 4.93
N ALA A 67 -13.57 14.13 4.43
CA ALA A 67 -14.14 15.14 3.54
C ALA A 67 -14.36 16.49 4.23
N LYS A 68 -14.76 16.50 5.51
CA LYS A 68 -15.04 17.71 6.29
C LYS A 68 -13.79 18.32 6.95
N ILE A 69 -12.61 17.69 6.81
CA ILE A 69 -11.37 18.12 7.47
C ILE A 69 -10.62 19.17 6.62
N PRO A 70 -10.01 20.21 7.23
CA PRO A 70 -9.18 21.17 6.52
C PRO A 70 -8.05 20.52 5.71
N GLN A 71 -7.81 21.03 4.50
CA GLN A 71 -6.94 20.41 3.50
C GLN A 71 -5.50 20.13 4.00
N GLN A 72 -4.92 21.02 4.80
CA GLN A 72 -3.59 20.84 5.37
C GLN A 72 -3.52 19.64 6.34
N LYS A 73 -4.50 19.52 7.25
CA LYS A 73 -4.58 18.40 8.18
C LYS A 73 -4.87 17.09 7.45
N LYS A 74 -5.78 17.14 6.48
CA LYS A 74 -6.12 16.02 5.61
C LYS A 74 -4.89 15.47 4.86
N LEU A 75 -4.06 16.35 4.30
CA LEU A 75 -2.80 15.97 3.67
C LEU A 75 -1.84 15.33 4.67
N GLY A 76 -1.72 15.88 5.89
CA GLY A 76 -0.90 15.31 6.95
C GLY A 76 -1.33 13.89 7.34
N TYR A 77 -2.63 13.65 7.53
CA TYR A 77 -3.16 12.32 7.85
C TYR A 77 -2.96 11.32 6.72
N ALA A 78 -3.20 11.74 5.48
CA ALA A 78 -2.96 10.93 4.29
C ALA A 78 -1.48 10.54 4.14
N ALA A 79 -0.56 11.50 4.30
CA ALA A 79 0.87 11.26 4.23
C ALA A 79 1.33 10.31 5.36
N ALA A 80 0.91 10.56 6.59
CA ALA A 80 1.23 9.70 7.74
C ALA A 80 0.70 8.27 7.53
N GLY A 81 -0.55 8.12 7.09
CA GLY A 81 -1.15 6.82 6.82
C GLY A 81 -0.44 6.06 5.69
N GLY A 82 -0.08 6.74 4.60
CA GLY A 82 0.68 6.14 3.50
C GLY A 82 2.08 5.66 3.93
N VAL A 83 2.78 6.44 4.76
CA VAL A 83 4.08 6.07 5.34
C VAL A 83 3.93 4.88 6.29
N LEU A 84 3.01 4.95 7.25
CA LEU A 84 2.79 3.87 8.23
C LEU A 84 2.44 2.55 7.56
N PHE A 85 1.54 2.57 6.57
CA PHE A 85 1.16 1.38 5.81
C PHE A 85 2.37 0.77 5.06
N SER A 86 3.11 1.60 4.34
CA SER A 86 4.20 1.15 3.48
C SER A 86 5.38 0.62 4.30
N PHE A 87 5.88 1.42 5.25
CA PHE A 87 7.01 1.04 6.08
C PHE A 87 6.65 -0.05 7.09
N GLY A 88 5.43 -0.04 7.64
CA GLY A 88 4.94 -1.12 8.50
C GLY A 88 4.91 -2.46 7.78
N SER A 89 4.48 -2.49 6.52
CA SER A 89 4.50 -3.70 5.70
C SER A 89 5.91 -4.19 5.40
N VAL A 90 6.84 -3.28 5.06
CA VAL A 90 8.25 -3.64 4.86
C VAL A 90 8.85 -4.25 6.11
N LEU A 91 8.61 -3.65 7.28
CA LEU A 91 9.11 -4.16 8.55
C LEU A 91 8.52 -5.54 8.85
N MET A 92 7.21 -5.70 8.69
CA MET A 92 6.53 -7.00 8.86
C MET A 92 7.14 -8.07 7.96
N TRP A 93 7.38 -7.78 6.68
CA TRP A 93 7.98 -8.72 5.76
C TRP A 93 9.44 -9.03 6.08
N ALA A 94 10.22 -8.06 6.56
CA ALA A 94 11.57 -8.28 7.03
C ALA A 94 11.59 -9.27 8.22
N PHE A 95 10.66 -9.12 9.16
CA PHE A 95 10.49 -10.08 10.26
C PHE A 95 10.07 -11.47 9.77
N LEU A 96 9.02 -11.55 8.95
CA LEU A 96 8.52 -12.82 8.41
C LEU A 96 9.61 -13.59 7.66
N LYS A 97 10.41 -12.90 6.84
CA LYS A 97 11.54 -13.50 6.12
C LYS A 97 12.55 -14.16 7.06
N ASN A 98 12.81 -13.58 8.23
CA ASN A 98 13.75 -14.15 9.20
C ASN A 98 13.23 -15.43 9.85
N VAL A 99 11.91 -15.63 9.89
CA VAL A 99 11.27 -16.81 10.49
C VAL A 99 11.04 -17.92 9.44
N LEU A 100 10.94 -17.56 8.16
CA LEU A 100 10.65 -18.52 7.10
C LEU A 100 11.89 -19.37 6.73
N PRO A 101 11.67 -20.63 6.31
CA PRO A 101 12.74 -21.46 5.77
C PRO A 101 13.33 -20.84 4.50
N LYS A 102 14.58 -21.18 4.16
CA LYS A 102 15.32 -20.68 2.97
C LYS A 102 14.76 -21.19 1.62
N ASN A 103 13.43 -21.27 1.49
CA ASN A 103 12.72 -21.62 0.26
C ASN A 103 12.09 -20.35 -0.33
N SER A 104 12.62 -19.91 -1.46
CA SER A 104 12.19 -18.70 -2.18
C SER A 104 10.72 -18.74 -2.62
N GLY A 105 10.17 -19.93 -2.90
CA GLY A 105 8.76 -20.10 -3.28
C GLY A 105 7.82 -19.85 -2.10
N VAL A 106 8.13 -20.45 -0.93
CA VAL A 106 7.35 -20.25 0.31
C VAL A 106 7.40 -18.79 0.73
N ALA A 107 8.58 -18.15 0.69
CA ALA A 107 8.73 -16.74 1.03
C ALA A 107 7.88 -15.83 0.13
N THR A 108 7.87 -16.11 -1.18
CA THR A 108 7.06 -15.34 -2.14
C THR A 108 5.56 -15.52 -1.88
N PHE A 109 5.11 -16.76 -1.66
CA PHE A 109 3.70 -17.04 -1.36
C PHE A 109 3.24 -16.37 -0.06
N VAL A 110 4.08 -16.42 0.99
CA VAL A 110 3.81 -15.73 2.27
C VAL A 110 3.80 -14.21 2.08
N GLY A 111 4.72 -13.65 1.29
CA GLY A 111 4.71 -12.22 0.96
C GLY A 111 3.41 -11.79 0.27
N LEU A 112 2.98 -12.52 -0.75
CA LEU A 112 1.76 -12.23 -1.50
C LEU A 112 0.51 -12.34 -0.62
N SER A 113 0.40 -13.44 0.13
CA SER A 113 -0.75 -13.68 1.03
C SER A 113 -0.82 -12.64 2.14
N THR A 114 0.28 -12.37 2.85
CA THR A 114 0.30 -11.35 3.91
C THR A 114 0.05 -9.95 3.36
N GLY A 115 0.60 -9.62 2.18
CA GLY A 115 0.30 -8.36 1.52
C GLY A 115 -1.17 -8.20 1.17
N PHE A 116 -1.81 -9.24 0.62
CA PHE A 116 -3.23 -9.23 0.33
C PHE A 116 -4.07 -9.05 1.60
N VAL A 117 -3.74 -9.76 2.68
CA VAL A 117 -4.44 -9.65 3.97
C VAL A 117 -4.32 -8.23 4.54
N VAL A 118 -3.12 -7.63 4.52
CA VAL A 118 -2.90 -6.27 5.03
C VAL A 118 -3.69 -5.23 4.24
N VAL A 119 -3.69 -5.33 2.90
CA VAL A 119 -4.50 -4.46 2.02
C VAL A 119 -5.98 -4.61 2.34
N LYS A 120 -6.47 -5.86 2.45
CA LYS A 120 -7.88 -6.15 2.71
C LYS A 120 -8.31 -5.56 4.05
N LEU A 121 -7.59 -5.89 5.13
CA LEU A 121 -7.92 -5.40 6.48
C LEU A 121 -7.89 -3.87 6.55
N THR A 122 -6.90 -3.24 5.92
CA THR A 122 -6.80 -1.77 5.88
C THR A 122 -7.97 -1.16 5.11
N SER A 123 -8.35 -1.76 3.98
CA SER A 123 -9.48 -1.29 3.16
C SER A 123 -10.81 -1.46 3.89
N ASP A 124 -11.02 -2.62 4.51
CA ASP A 124 -12.21 -2.93 5.30
C ASP A 124 -12.34 -1.96 6.47
N TYR A 125 -11.26 -1.76 7.25
CA TYR A 125 -11.21 -0.77 8.34
C TYR A 125 -11.61 0.65 7.88
N LEU A 126 -11.05 1.13 6.77
CA LEU A 126 -11.38 2.46 6.25
C LEU A 126 -12.82 2.53 5.72
N ASN A 127 -13.36 1.43 5.16
CA ASN A 127 -14.74 1.31 4.71
C ASN A 127 -15.72 1.34 5.88
N ASP A 128 -15.42 0.63 6.97
CA ASP A 128 -16.26 0.59 8.16
C ASP A 128 -16.34 1.97 8.83
N ILE A 129 -15.22 2.71 8.87
CA ILE A 129 -15.20 4.10 9.36
C ILE A 129 -16.04 5.01 8.46
N ASP A 130 -15.89 4.89 7.14
CA ASP A 130 -16.68 5.70 6.21
C ASP A 130 -18.19 5.39 6.33
N ALA A 131 -18.56 4.13 6.60
CA ALA A 131 -19.94 3.72 6.81
C ALA A 131 -20.54 4.34 8.07
N GLN A 132 -19.80 4.37 9.18
CA GLN A 132 -20.26 4.99 10.44
C GLN A 132 -20.56 6.48 10.28
N ILE A 133 -19.82 7.19 9.43
CA ILE A 133 -20.06 8.62 9.20
C ILE A 133 -21.28 8.86 8.32
N SER A 134 -21.60 7.95 7.40
CA SER A 134 -22.84 8.03 6.62
C SER A 134 -24.12 7.69 7.38
N GLU A 135 -24.03 7.09 8.57
CA GLU A 135 -25.19 6.81 9.44
C GLU A 135 -25.53 7.98 10.39
N VAL A 136 -24.62 8.95 10.54
CA VAL A 136 -24.75 10.08 11.48
C VAL A 136 -25.19 11.37 10.76
N ASP A 137 -25.11 11.42 9.43
CA ASP A 137 -25.59 12.51 8.57
C ASP A 137 -26.99 12.21 8.00
#